data_AF-A0A183D612-F1
#
_entry.id   AF-A0A183D612-F1
#
_cell.length_a   1.000
_cell.length_b   1.000
_cell.length_c   1.000
_cell.angle_alpha   90.00
_cell.angle_beta   90.00
_cell.angle_gamma   90.00
#
_symmetry.space_group_name_H-M   'P 1'
#
loop_
_entity.id
_entity.type
_entity.pdbx_description
1 polymer ?
#
loop_
_entity_poly.entity_id
_entity_poly.type
_entity_poly.pdbx_seq_one_letter_code
_entity_poly.pdbx_strand_id
1 'polypeptide(L)'
;MFEGTSTGNGNGNKMNLRLEILEGLLASLGEGTNAKVNSLKQTIRRNKSDMADDAARSLDLMRQVFQSEITDEFRQIIERHIRTTFSPALENLRRNGLEVTDDDIKCLCRSILEAAKKPFEDGKHPQLYPEKTVDSPGFPAGTESDLESEASVANYVVHQHLTTTPLRGRKRGRPPKVY
;
A
#
# COMPACT_ATOMS: atom_id res chain seq x y z
N MET A 1 3.83 22.91 20.41
CA MET A 1 4.49 21.77 21.07
C MET A 1 3.71 20.54 20.67
N PHE A 2 4.17 19.81 19.64
CA PHE A 2 3.55 18.55 19.23
C PHE A 2 4.25 17.44 20.02
N GLU A 3 3.56 16.89 21.00
CA GLU A 3 3.99 15.66 21.65
C GLU A 3 3.91 14.55 20.61
N GLY A 4 5.07 14.13 20.11
CA GLY A 4 5.18 12.90 19.33
C GLY A 4 4.76 11.75 20.25
N THR A 5 3.60 11.16 19.99
CA THR A 5 3.25 9.85 20.53
C THR A 5 4.26 8.86 19.97
N SER A 6 5.34 8.68 20.73
CA SER A 6 6.32 7.62 20.52
C SER A 6 5.53 6.34 20.35
N THR A 7 5.59 5.77 19.16
CA THR A 7 5.05 4.44 18.87
C THR A 7 5.92 3.45 19.65
N GLY A 8 5.56 3.26 20.92
CA GLY A 8 6.26 2.37 21.83
C GLY A 8 6.31 0.97 21.22
N ASN A 9 7.51 0.37 21.24
CA ASN A 9 8.01 -0.99 20.95
C ASN A 9 7.05 -2.19 20.71
N GLY A 10 5.83 -1.98 20.24
CA GLY A 10 4.82 -2.94 19.87
C GLY A 10 4.51 -2.74 18.40
N ASN A 11 5.47 -3.17 17.57
CA ASN A 11 5.37 -3.21 16.12
C ASN A 11 3.96 -3.70 15.71
N GLY A 12 3.28 -2.93 14.86
CA GLY A 12 1.93 -3.17 14.32
C GLY A 12 1.81 -4.40 13.42
N ASN A 13 2.56 -5.44 13.72
CA ASN A 13 2.62 -6.68 12.99
C ASN A 13 1.69 -7.69 13.67
N LYS A 14 0.59 -8.03 13.01
CA LYS A 14 -0.37 -9.08 13.46
C LYS A 14 0.25 -10.48 13.57
N MET A 15 1.51 -10.63 13.13
CA MET A 15 2.36 -11.83 13.26
C MET A 15 3.27 -11.82 14.51
N ASN A 16 3.14 -10.83 15.40
CA ASN A 16 3.84 -10.84 16.69
C ASN A 16 3.26 -11.97 17.56
N LEU A 17 3.84 -13.17 17.44
CA LEU A 17 3.64 -14.35 18.30
C LEU A 17 3.86 -14.04 19.79
N ARG A 18 4.30 -12.83 20.14
CA ARG A 18 4.53 -12.36 21.50
C ARG A 18 3.31 -12.60 22.40
N LEU A 19 2.10 -12.28 21.97
CA LEU A 19 0.92 -12.51 22.80
C LEU A 19 0.59 -14.00 22.95
N GLU A 20 0.68 -14.76 21.85
CA GLU A 20 0.51 -16.21 21.87
C GLU A 20 1.52 -16.90 22.80
N ILE A 21 2.78 -16.48 22.76
CA ILE A 21 3.84 -16.94 23.65
C ILE A 21 3.53 -16.56 25.11
N LEU A 22 3.14 -15.32 25.37
CA LEU A 22 2.83 -14.87 26.74
C LEU A 22 1.60 -15.61 27.31
N GLU A 23 0.58 -15.86 26.50
CA GLU A 23 -0.60 -16.64 26.88
C GLU A 23 -0.27 -18.12 27.10
N GLY A 24 0.58 -18.72 26.24
CA GLY A 24 1.08 -20.08 26.41
C GLY A 24 1.92 -20.27 27.68
N LEU A 25 2.75 -19.27 28.01
CA LEU A 25 3.50 -19.24 29.27
C LEU A 25 2.58 -19.12 30.49
N LEU A 26 1.51 -18.32 30.39
CA LEU A 26 0.52 -18.20 31.46
C LEU A 26 -0.25 -19.50 31.67
N ALA A 27 -0.63 -20.18 30.58
CA ALA A 27 -1.31 -21.48 30.63
C ALA A 27 -0.41 -22.57 31.25
N SER A 28 0.88 -22.55 30.94
CA SER A 28 1.88 -23.48 31.51
C SER A 28 2.09 -23.28 33.02
N LEU A 29 1.97 -22.05 33.53
CA LEU A 29 2.17 -21.75 34.95
C LEU A 29 1.01 -22.17 35.88
N GLY A 30 -0.14 -22.56 35.30
CA GLY A 30 -1.34 -22.97 36.05
C GLY A 30 -2.09 -21.81 36.74
N GLU A 31 -3.26 -22.12 37.31
CA GLU A 31 -4.07 -21.14 38.04
C GLU A 31 -3.60 -21.01 39.49
N GLY A 32 -2.98 -19.87 39.82
CA GLY A 32 -2.58 -19.56 41.19
C GLY A 32 -2.25 -18.09 41.40
N THR A 33 -2.36 -17.63 42.64
CA THR A 33 -1.98 -16.29 43.09
C THR A 33 -0.49 -16.27 43.41
N ASN A 34 0.36 -16.29 42.37
CA ASN A 34 1.80 -16.06 42.52
C ASN A 34 2.19 -14.71 41.88
N ALA A 35 3.24 -14.08 42.40
CA ALA A 35 3.69 -12.76 41.92
C ALA A 35 4.07 -12.77 40.42
N LYS A 36 4.55 -13.92 39.91
CA LYS A 36 4.94 -14.10 38.50
C LYS A 36 3.73 -14.16 37.56
N VAL A 37 2.64 -14.85 37.95
CA VAL A 37 1.35 -14.96 37.26
C VAL A 37 0.69 -13.59 37.21
N ASN A 38 0.71 -12.83 38.31
CA ASN A 38 0.15 -11.48 38.33
C ASN A 38 0.93 -10.51 37.44
N SER A 39 2.27 -10.55 37.49
CA SER A 39 3.13 -9.77 36.60
C SER A 39 2.93 -10.13 35.12
N LEU A 40 2.80 -11.43 34.82
CA LEU A 40 2.54 -11.92 33.46
C LEU A 40 1.15 -11.52 32.96
N LYS A 41 0.10 -11.65 33.79
CA LYS A 41 -1.25 -11.15 33.50
C LYS A 41 -1.26 -9.66 33.21
N GLN A 42 -0.52 -8.87 33.99
CA GLN A 42 -0.40 -7.42 33.76
C GLN A 42 0.33 -7.11 32.44
N THR A 43 1.37 -7.87 32.12
CA THR A 43 2.14 -7.73 30.88
C THR A 43 1.29 -8.09 29.66
N ILE A 44 0.52 -9.18 29.72
CA ILE A 44 -0.45 -9.57 28.68
C ILE A 44 -1.51 -8.49 28.50
N ARG A 45 -2.10 -7.98 29.60
CA ARG A 45 -3.10 -6.91 29.53
C ARG A 45 -2.56 -5.65 28.85
N ARG A 46 -1.32 -5.25 29.16
CA ARG A 46 -0.65 -4.11 28.50
C ARG A 46 -0.38 -4.38 27.01
N ASN A 47 0.07 -5.58 26.66
CA ASN A 47 0.30 -5.92 25.25
C ASN A 47 -1.01 -6.02 24.47
N LYS A 48 -2.11 -6.45 25.11
CA LYS A 48 -3.45 -6.43 24.52
C LYS A 48 -3.98 -5.02 24.36
N SER A 49 -3.78 -4.12 25.32
CA SER A 49 -4.21 -2.72 25.19
C SER A 49 -3.49 -1.97 24.06
N ASP A 50 -2.30 -2.42 23.68
CA ASP A 50 -1.55 -1.90 22.54
C ASP A 50 -2.00 -2.54 21.21
N MET A 51 -2.84 -3.58 21.24
CA MET A 51 -3.51 -4.10 20.05
C MET A 51 -4.76 -3.29 19.74
N ALA A 52 -5.08 -3.16 18.45
CA ALA A 52 -6.36 -2.62 18.07
C ALA A 52 -7.48 -3.60 18.47
N ASP A 53 -8.26 -3.23 19.49
CA ASP A 53 -9.36 -4.05 20.03
C ASP A 53 -10.52 -4.26 19.04
N ASP A 54 -10.62 -3.41 18.01
CA ASP A 54 -11.65 -3.48 16.97
C ASP A 54 -11.08 -3.26 15.56
N ALA A 55 -11.87 -3.64 14.56
CA ALA A 55 -11.51 -3.49 13.15
C ALA A 55 -11.29 -2.02 12.78
N ALA A 56 -12.09 -1.10 13.32
CA ALA A 56 -12.00 0.33 13.02
C ALA A 56 -10.64 0.91 13.44
N ARG A 57 -10.18 0.60 14.66
CA ARG A 57 -8.87 1.01 15.18
C ARG A 57 -7.73 0.36 14.41
N SER A 58 -7.90 -0.90 14.00
CA SER A 58 -6.90 -1.59 13.14
C SER A 58 -6.74 -0.87 11.80
N LEU A 59 -7.86 -0.47 11.17
CA LEU A 59 -7.85 0.25 9.90
C LEU A 59 -7.29 1.67 10.04
N ASP A 60 -7.62 2.39 11.11
CA ASP A 60 -7.08 3.74 11.34
C ASP A 60 -5.56 3.71 11.59
N LEU A 61 -5.04 2.70 12.31
CA LEU A 61 -3.60 2.51 12.45
C LEU A 61 -2.93 2.29 11.09
N MET A 62 -3.51 1.46 10.23
CA MET A 62 -2.99 1.26 8.87
C MET A 62 -3.04 2.57 8.07
N ARG A 63 -4.15 3.34 8.14
CA ARG A 63 -4.26 4.66 7.52
C ARG A 63 -3.13 5.57 7.98
N GLN A 64 -2.85 5.65 9.29
CA GLN A 64 -1.80 6.49 9.85
C GLN A 64 -0.40 6.11 9.34
N VAL A 65 -0.09 4.81 9.25
CA VAL A 65 1.21 4.30 8.77
C VAL A 65 1.47 4.73 7.32
N PHE A 66 0.47 4.65 6.44
CA PHE A 66 0.61 5.02 5.03
C PHE A 66 0.27 6.48 4.73
N GLN A 67 -0.17 7.27 5.73
CA GLN A 67 -0.67 8.62 5.52
C GLN A 67 0.38 9.54 4.86
N SER A 68 1.65 9.45 5.25
CA SER A 68 2.71 10.31 4.72
C SER A 68 2.95 10.07 3.23
N GLU A 69 3.06 8.80 2.84
CA GLU A 69 3.28 8.39 1.44
C GLU A 69 2.10 8.82 0.55
N ILE A 70 0.88 8.53 0.98
CA ILE A 70 -0.34 8.94 0.27
C ILE A 70 -0.43 10.47 0.15
N THR A 71 -0.09 11.19 1.23
CA THR A 71 -0.09 12.67 1.21
C THR A 71 0.93 13.21 0.23
N ASP A 72 2.10 12.56 0.12
CA ASP A 72 3.14 12.94 -0.84
C ASP A 72 2.69 12.74 -2.29
N GLU A 73 2.01 11.64 -2.59
CA GLU A 73 1.44 11.39 -3.91
C GLU A 73 0.36 12.42 -4.27
N PHE A 74 -0.58 12.69 -3.35
CA PHE A 74 -1.61 13.70 -3.57
C PHE A 74 -1.01 15.08 -3.86
N ARG A 75 0.03 15.46 -3.11
CA ARG A 75 0.74 16.73 -3.35
C ARG A 75 1.31 16.78 -4.76
N GLN A 76 2.03 15.74 -5.19
CA GLN A 76 2.65 15.69 -6.51
C GLN A 76 1.60 15.76 -7.64
N ILE A 77 0.49 15.03 -7.49
CA ILE A 77 -0.60 15.03 -8.47
C ILE A 77 -1.26 16.41 -8.56
N ILE A 78 -1.61 16.99 -7.42
CA ILE A 78 -2.25 18.31 -7.36
C ILE A 78 -1.31 19.37 -7.93
N GLU A 79 -0.05 19.42 -7.49
CA GLU A 79 0.94 20.39 -7.99
C GLU A 79 1.13 20.30 -9.50
N ARG A 80 1.18 19.08 -10.04
CA ARG A 80 1.23 18.86 -11.50
C ARG A 80 0.03 19.51 -12.17
N HIS A 81 -1.19 19.25 -11.70
CA HIS A 81 -2.41 19.80 -12.30
C HIS A 81 -2.52 21.31 -12.14
N ILE A 82 -2.06 21.88 -11.02
CA ILE A 82 -1.99 23.34 -10.85
C ILE A 82 -1.08 23.94 -11.93
N ARG A 83 0.10 23.35 -12.15
CA ARG A 83 1.08 23.84 -13.14
C ARG A 83 0.65 23.64 -14.59
N THR A 84 -0.08 22.57 -14.90
CA THR A 84 -0.42 22.23 -16.30
C THR A 84 -1.85 22.56 -16.66
N THR A 85 -2.83 22.06 -15.89
CA THR A 85 -4.26 22.18 -16.21
C THR A 85 -4.82 23.54 -15.82
N PHE A 86 -4.50 24.04 -14.63
CA PHE A 86 -5.06 25.30 -14.11
C PHE A 86 -4.26 26.54 -14.51
N SER A 87 -2.98 26.40 -14.86
CA SER A 87 -2.09 27.53 -15.20
C SER A 87 -2.69 28.51 -16.23
N PRO A 88 -3.30 28.07 -17.35
CA PRO A 88 -3.93 29.00 -18.31
C PRO A 88 -5.10 29.79 -17.71
N ALA A 89 -5.90 29.15 -16.85
CA ALA A 89 -7.04 29.80 -16.20
C ALA A 89 -6.58 30.82 -15.16
N LEU A 90 -5.56 30.49 -14.37
CA LEU A 90 -4.94 31.40 -13.39
C LEU A 90 -4.33 32.63 -14.09
N GLU A 91 -3.65 32.41 -15.22
CA GLU A 91 -3.11 33.51 -16.01
C GLU A 91 -4.23 34.42 -16.57
N ASN A 92 -5.33 33.83 -17.04
CA ASN A 92 -6.49 34.59 -17.49
C ASN A 92 -7.10 35.46 -16.38
N LEU A 93 -7.26 34.92 -15.16
CA LEU A 93 -7.72 35.69 -14.00
C LEU A 93 -6.80 36.90 -13.75
N ARG A 94 -5.49 36.68 -13.73
CA ARG A 94 -4.49 37.74 -13.56
C ARG A 94 -4.57 38.81 -14.65
N ARG A 95 -4.77 38.41 -15.92
CA ARG A 95 -4.93 39.34 -17.05
C ARG A 95 -6.19 40.20 -16.92
N ASN A 96 -7.23 39.69 -16.29
CA ASN A 96 -8.47 40.42 -15.99
C ASN A 96 -8.38 41.25 -14.70
N GLY A 97 -7.19 41.38 -14.09
CA GLY A 97 -6.99 42.15 -12.85
C GLY A 97 -7.45 41.44 -11.58
N LEU A 98 -7.77 40.14 -11.65
CA LEU A 98 -8.08 39.32 -10.48
C LEU A 98 -6.78 38.73 -9.95
N GLU A 99 -6.36 39.18 -8.77
CA GLU A 99 -5.23 38.60 -8.06
C GLU A 99 -5.63 37.25 -7.46
N VAL A 100 -4.84 36.22 -7.74
CA VAL A 100 -5.00 34.90 -7.14
C VAL A 100 -3.92 34.73 -6.09
N THR A 101 -4.33 34.65 -4.83
CA THR A 101 -3.42 34.48 -3.71
C THR A 101 -3.10 33.01 -3.46
N ASP A 102 -2.05 32.73 -2.69
CA ASP A 102 -1.72 31.37 -2.25
C ASP A 102 -2.86 30.73 -1.45
N ASP A 103 -3.64 31.53 -0.71
CA ASP A 103 -4.77 31.03 0.05
C ASP A 103 -5.94 30.61 -0.84
N ASP A 104 -6.15 31.28 -1.98
CA ASP A 104 -7.11 30.86 -2.99
C ASP A 104 -6.71 29.51 -3.61
N ILE A 105 -5.41 29.34 -3.90
CA ILE A 105 -4.88 28.06 -4.39
C ILE A 105 -5.06 26.96 -3.35
N LYS A 106 -4.76 27.22 -2.07
CA LYS A 106 -5.04 26.25 -0.98
C LYS A 106 -6.52 25.93 -0.87
N CYS A 107 -7.40 26.92 -1.08
CA CYS A 107 -8.85 26.72 -1.08
C CYS A 107 -9.28 25.78 -2.22
N LEU A 108 -8.78 26.02 -3.44
CA LEU A 108 -9.00 25.15 -4.59
C LEU A 108 -8.53 23.72 -4.30
N CYS A 109 -7.32 23.54 -3.77
CA CYS A 109 -6.78 22.22 -3.44
C CYS A 109 -7.66 21.47 -2.41
N ARG A 110 -8.14 22.15 -1.36
CA ARG A 110 -9.08 21.56 -0.38
C ARG A 110 -10.39 21.16 -1.04
N SER A 111 -10.93 22.01 -1.92
CA SER A 111 -12.17 21.71 -2.65
C SER A 111 -12.03 20.49 -3.57
N ILE A 112 -10.87 20.32 -4.22
CA ILE A 112 -10.58 19.14 -5.05
C ILE A 112 -10.60 17.87 -4.20
N LEU A 113 -9.89 17.89 -3.06
CA LEU A 113 -9.82 16.74 -2.14
C LEU A 113 -11.19 16.41 -1.54
N GLU A 114 -12.01 17.42 -1.24
CA GLU A 114 -13.37 17.21 -0.75
C GLU A 114 -14.25 16.52 -1.80
N ALA A 115 -14.21 17.02 -3.04
CA ALA A 115 -14.95 16.40 -4.15
C ALA A 115 -14.47 14.97 -4.45
N ALA A 116 -13.19 14.67 -4.22
CA ALA A 116 -12.62 13.35 -4.40
C ALA A 116 -13.09 12.30 -3.37
N LYS A 117 -13.77 12.70 -2.29
CA LYS A 117 -14.39 11.77 -1.34
C LYS A 117 -15.65 11.12 -1.88
N LYS A 118 -16.39 11.83 -2.76
CA LYS A 118 -17.72 11.42 -3.25
C LYS A 118 -17.80 9.97 -3.78
N PRO A 119 -16.81 9.44 -4.54
CA PRO A 119 -16.85 8.05 -5.00
C PRO A 119 -16.75 7.00 -3.89
N PHE A 120 -16.38 7.40 -2.66
CA PHE A 120 -16.23 6.52 -1.50
C PHE A 120 -17.37 6.66 -0.47
N GLU A 121 -18.25 7.65 -0.63
CA GLU A 121 -19.42 7.86 0.24
C GLU A 121 -20.63 7.05 -0.20
N ASP A 122 -20.82 6.91 -1.52
CA ASP A 122 -21.86 6.07 -2.09
C ASP A 122 -21.35 4.64 -2.04
N GLY A 123 -22.01 3.72 -1.34
CA GLY A 123 -21.60 2.31 -1.19
C GLY A 123 -21.46 1.50 -2.48
N LYS A 124 -21.51 2.16 -3.63
CA LYS A 124 -21.05 1.68 -4.94
C LYS A 124 -19.54 1.77 -4.98
N HIS A 125 -18.91 0.80 -4.33
CA HIS A 125 -17.48 0.56 -4.46
C HIS A 125 -17.09 0.65 -5.94
N PRO A 126 -16.11 1.48 -6.35
CA PRO A 126 -15.50 1.33 -7.65
C PRO A 126 -15.08 -0.13 -7.77
N GLN A 127 -15.62 -0.84 -8.76
CA GLN A 127 -15.37 -2.25 -9.04
C GLN A 127 -13.85 -2.48 -9.09
N LEU A 128 -13.24 -2.82 -7.95
CA LEU A 128 -11.79 -2.98 -7.78
C LEU A 128 -11.36 -4.42 -8.10
N TYR A 129 -12.30 -5.23 -8.55
CA TYR A 129 -12.11 -6.62 -8.96
C TYR A 129 -13.04 -6.85 -10.15
N PRO A 130 -12.56 -7.41 -11.28
CA PRO A 130 -13.46 -8.01 -12.24
C PRO A 130 -14.20 -9.13 -11.51
N GLU A 131 -15.49 -8.94 -11.28
CA GLU A 131 -16.40 -10.01 -10.89
C GLU A 131 -16.37 -11.05 -12.00
N LYS A 132 -15.52 -12.08 -11.85
CA LYS A 132 -15.74 -13.34 -12.55
C LYS A 132 -17.03 -13.89 -11.95
N THR A 133 -18.15 -13.60 -12.59
CA THR A 133 -19.39 -14.36 -12.44
C THR A 133 -19.05 -15.81 -12.76
N VAL A 134 -18.73 -16.59 -11.73
CA VAL A 134 -18.71 -18.04 -11.84
C VAL A 134 -20.18 -18.44 -11.78
N ASP A 135 -20.84 -18.37 -12.94
CA ASP A 135 -22.01 -19.21 -13.18
C ASP A 135 -21.62 -20.62 -12.77
N SER A 136 -22.37 -21.19 -11.83
CA SER A 136 -22.29 -22.62 -11.53
C SER A 136 -22.88 -23.40 -12.70
N PRO A 137 -22.17 -24.39 -13.25
CA PRO A 137 -22.81 -25.53 -13.88
C PRO A 137 -22.54 -26.78 -13.03
N GLY A 138 -23.58 -27.59 -12.86
CA GLY A 138 -23.55 -28.80 -12.05
C GLY A 138 -22.45 -29.80 -12.45
N PHE A 139 -22.06 -30.60 -11.46
CA PHE A 139 -21.23 -31.78 -11.63
C PHE A 139 -21.71 -32.67 -12.79
N PRO A 140 -20.78 -33.23 -13.57
CA PRO A 140 -20.57 -34.66 -13.43
C PRO A 140 -19.08 -35.08 -13.39
N ALA A 141 -18.88 -36.25 -12.79
CA ALA A 141 -17.61 -36.93 -12.62
C ALA A 141 -17.04 -37.46 -13.95
N GLY A 142 -15.70 -37.57 -14.03
CA GLY A 142 -15.01 -38.47 -14.96
C GLY A 142 -13.72 -37.95 -15.56
N THR A 143 -12.60 -38.58 -15.16
CA THR A 143 -11.46 -39.03 -15.99
C THR A 143 -10.55 -38.00 -16.71
N GLU A 144 -9.36 -37.81 -16.10
CA GLU A 144 -7.98 -37.90 -16.63
C GLU A 144 -7.42 -37.10 -17.83
N SER A 145 -6.26 -36.47 -17.57
CA SER A 145 -5.15 -36.04 -18.49
C SER A 145 -5.47 -34.96 -19.54
N ASP A 146 -4.61 -34.05 -19.97
CA ASP A 146 -3.14 -34.04 -20.12
C ASP A 146 -2.61 -32.58 -20.15
N LEU A 147 -1.29 -32.49 -20.11
CA LEU A 147 -0.37 -31.37 -19.94
C LEU A 147 -0.43 -30.26 -21.02
N GLU A 148 0.10 -29.11 -20.60
CA GLU A 148 0.84 -28.13 -21.42
C GLU A 148 0.04 -27.15 -22.28
N SER A 149 0.03 -25.88 -21.88
CA SER A 149 0.06 -24.76 -22.83
C SER A 149 0.68 -23.53 -22.16
N GLU A 150 1.84 -23.19 -22.70
CA GLU A 150 2.80 -22.20 -22.26
C GLU A 150 2.30 -20.76 -22.40
N ALA A 151 3.01 -19.88 -21.69
CA ALA A 151 2.81 -18.45 -21.60
C ALA A 151 2.68 -17.74 -22.96
N SER A 152 1.59 -16.98 -23.14
CA SER A 152 1.47 -15.98 -24.21
C SER A 152 1.87 -14.61 -23.67
N VAL A 153 3.11 -14.20 -23.94
CA VAL A 153 3.59 -12.81 -23.76
C VAL A 153 3.54 -12.13 -25.13
N ALA A 154 2.46 -11.39 -25.40
CA ALA A 154 2.37 -10.53 -26.57
C ALA A 154 3.13 -9.22 -26.30
N ASN A 155 4.42 -9.24 -26.65
CA ASN A 155 5.28 -8.06 -26.70
C ASN A 155 4.97 -7.28 -28.00
N TYR A 156 4.49 -6.04 -27.90
CA TYR A 156 4.35 -5.14 -29.03
C TYR A 156 5.66 -4.37 -29.21
N VAL A 157 6.48 -4.77 -30.20
CA VAL A 157 7.62 -3.98 -30.64
C VAL A 157 7.25 -3.26 -31.93
N VAL A 158 7.30 -1.94 -31.81
CA VAL A 158 7.32 -0.93 -32.88
C VAL A 158 8.42 -1.25 -33.90
N HIS A 159 8.02 -1.34 -35.17
CA HIS A 159 8.88 -1.24 -36.36
C HIS A 159 9.91 -0.09 -36.20
N GLN A 160 11.19 -0.19 -36.61
CA GLN A 160 11.59 -0.37 -38.01
C GLN A 160 13.16 -0.36 -38.18
N HIS A 161 13.64 -1.12 -39.19
CA HIS A 161 14.85 -1.04 -40.08
C HIS A 161 16.36 -1.30 -39.68
N LEU A 162 16.84 -2.43 -40.25
CA LEU A 162 18.14 -2.94 -40.78
C LEU A 162 19.46 -2.10 -40.78
N THR A 163 20.60 -2.77 -40.50
CA THR A 163 21.67 -3.14 -41.49
C THR A 163 22.76 -4.11 -40.94
N THR A 164 22.94 -5.24 -41.66
CA THR A 164 24.15 -6.06 -42.00
C THR A 164 25.35 -6.31 -41.05
N THR A 165 25.66 -7.59 -40.82
CA THR A 165 26.85 -8.24 -40.16
C THR A 165 28.09 -8.40 -41.08
N PRO A 166 29.34 -8.72 -40.62
CA PRO A 166 29.74 -10.14 -40.36
C PRO A 166 30.81 -10.42 -39.25
N LEU A 167 31.00 -11.73 -39.02
CA LEU A 167 31.69 -12.52 -37.98
C LEU A 167 33.23 -12.57 -37.97
N ARG A 168 33.86 -12.68 -36.77
CA ARG A 168 35.02 -13.54 -36.34
C ARG A 168 35.66 -12.93 -35.07
N GLY A 169 36.22 -13.62 -34.07
CA GLY A 169 36.64 -15.01 -33.86
C GLY A 169 37.19 -15.17 -32.42
N ARG A 170 37.39 -16.42 -32.01
CA ARG A 170 37.63 -16.95 -30.65
C ARG A 170 38.96 -16.51 -29.97
N LYS A 171 38.98 -16.46 -28.62
CA LYS A 171 39.75 -17.34 -27.67
C LYS A 171 40.23 -16.65 -26.36
N ARG A 172 39.93 -17.34 -25.25
CA ARG A 172 40.79 -17.66 -24.07
C ARG A 172 41.23 -16.55 -23.08
N GLY A 173 40.87 -16.77 -21.81
CA GLY A 173 41.87 -16.86 -20.72
C GLY A 173 41.97 -15.67 -19.74
N ARG A 174 41.72 -15.96 -18.46
CA ARG A 174 41.89 -15.10 -17.26
C ARG A 174 43.39 -14.96 -16.89
N PRO A 175 43.80 -13.93 -16.11
CA PRO A 175 44.11 -14.22 -14.69
C PRO A 175 43.62 -13.13 -13.70
N PRO A 176 43.62 -13.43 -12.38
CA PRO A 176 42.96 -12.63 -11.35
C PRO A 176 43.86 -11.56 -10.71
N LYS A 177 43.21 -10.73 -9.87
CA LYS A 177 43.70 -9.54 -9.17
C LYS A 177 44.98 -9.78 -8.35
N VAL A 178 45.86 -8.79 -8.40
CA VAL A 178 47.00 -8.63 -7.47
C VAL A 178 46.49 -7.99 -6.18
N TYR A 179 47.01 -8.45 -5.05
CA TYR A 179 46.69 -8.03 -3.68
C TYR A 179 46.83 -6.53 -3.44
#